data_AF-E2AUR6-F1
#
_entry.id   AF-E2AUR6-F1
#
_cell.length_a   1.000
_cell.length_b   1.000
_cell.length_c   1.000
_cell.angle_alpha   90.00
_cell.angle_beta   90.00
_cell.angle_gamma   90.00
#
_symmetry.space_group_name_H-M   'P 1'
#
loop_
_entity.id
_entity.type
_entity.pdbx_description
1 polymer ?
#
loop_
_entity_poly.entity_id
_entity_poly.type
_entity_poly.pdbx_seq_one_letter_code
_entity_poly.pdbx_strand_id
1 'polypeptide(L)'
;MEAISDELRIHSKGKSLIKFTTIYPFFVSTGFVKKLTIRFPNILKELKPQKVASLTIDAQRKNLEERSIPSHLLPMLYLMRFLPNKAISCIYDFIDIGVNADD
;
A
#
# COMPACT_ATOMS: atom_id res chain seq x y z
N MET A 1 -7.38 -1.41 -8.76
CA MET A 1 -7.81 -0.62 -9.94
C MET A 1 -7.69 -1.40 -11.25
N GLU A 2 -7.17 -2.64 -11.22
CA GLU A 2 -6.91 -3.49 -12.40
C GLU A 2 -8.15 -3.73 -13.26
N ALA A 3 -9.23 -4.30 -12.70
CA ALA A 3 -10.45 -4.62 -13.45
C ALA A 3 -11.06 -3.40 -14.19
N ILE A 4 -11.19 -2.26 -13.50
CA ILE A 4 -11.75 -1.03 -14.10
C ILE A 4 -10.83 -0.47 -15.20
N SER A 5 -9.52 -0.56 -15.01
CA SER A 5 -8.54 -0.16 -16.01
C SER A 5 -8.66 -1.01 -17.28
N ASP A 6 -8.83 -2.31 -17.12
CA ASP A 6 -9.02 -3.23 -18.23
C ASP A 6 -10.35 -3.02 -18.96
N GLU A 7 -11.44 -2.85 -18.22
CA GLU A 7 -12.74 -2.52 -18.81
C GLU A 7 -12.65 -1.23 -19.64
N LEU A 8 -12.04 -0.17 -19.10
CA LEU A 8 -11.88 1.09 -19.82
C LEU A 8 -11.02 0.93 -21.07
N ARG A 9 -9.95 0.13 -21.01
CA ARG A 9 -9.10 -0.17 -22.16
C ARG A 9 -9.88 -0.89 -23.26
N ILE A 10 -10.71 -1.88 -22.90
CA ILE A 10 -11.53 -2.65 -23.83
C ILE A 10 -12.59 -1.76 -24.48
N HIS A 11 -13.39 -1.03 -23.68
CA HIS A 11 -14.48 -0.20 -24.18
C HIS A 11 -14.00 0.99 -25.02
N SER A 12 -12.87 1.60 -24.65
CA SER A 12 -12.30 2.72 -25.40
C SER A 12 -11.47 2.29 -26.62
N LYS A 13 -11.32 0.98 -26.87
CA LYS A 13 -10.40 0.43 -27.88
C LYS A 13 -8.97 0.98 -27.72
N GLY A 14 -8.54 1.14 -26.46
CA GLY A 14 -7.22 1.68 -26.11
C GLY A 14 -7.04 3.19 -26.33
N LYS A 15 -8.10 3.93 -26.71
CA LYS A 15 -8.02 5.38 -26.98
C LYS A 15 -8.17 6.26 -25.74
N SER A 16 -8.52 5.67 -24.59
CA SER A 16 -8.66 6.43 -23.35
C SER A 16 -7.33 7.07 -22.92
N LEU A 17 -7.39 8.37 -22.60
CA LEU A 17 -6.27 9.11 -22.02
C LEU A 17 -6.25 9.03 -20.49
N ILE A 18 -7.28 8.44 -19.88
CA ILE A 18 -7.37 8.29 -18.42
C ILE A 18 -6.38 7.21 -17.98
N LYS A 19 -5.51 7.57 -17.03
CA LYS A 19 -4.55 6.68 -16.39
C LYS A 19 -4.93 6.48 -14.92
N PHE A 20 -4.64 5.29 -14.41
CA PHE A 20 -4.92 4.92 -13.05
C PHE A 20 -3.63 4.73 -12.28
N THR A 21 -3.60 5.19 -11.03
CA THR A 21 -2.48 5.00 -10.11
C THR A 21 -3.02 4.50 -8.78
N THR A 22 -2.59 3.31 -8.37
CA THR A 22 -2.97 2.70 -7.09
C THR A 22 -1.84 2.89 -6.08
N ILE A 23 -2.14 3.55 -4.95
CA ILE A 23 -1.17 3.74 -3.88
C ILE A 23 -1.47 2.76 -2.74
N TYR A 24 -0.45 2.03 -2.31
CA TYR A 24 -0.50 1.11 -1.17
C TYR A 24 0.32 1.68 0.00
N PRO A 25 -0.23 2.63 0.78
CA PRO A 25 0.46 3.12 1.96
C PRO A 25 0.38 2.08 3.08
N PHE A 26 1.43 1.97 3.88
CA PHE A 26 1.44 1.12 5.07
C PHE A 26 0.56 1.70 6.18
N PHE A 27 1.08 2.69 6.91
CA PHE A 27 0.33 3.35 7.96
C PHE A 27 0.66 4.85 7.94
N VAL A 28 -0.39 5.67 7.89
CA VAL A 28 -0.28 7.12 7.75
C VAL A 28 -0.88 7.78 8.97
N SER A 29 -0.13 8.70 9.59
CA SER A 29 -0.54 9.48 10.77
C SER A 29 -1.63 10.50 10.43
N THR A 30 -2.82 10.05 10.05
CA THR A 30 -3.96 10.91 9.68
C THR A 30 -4.80 11.35 10.88
N GLY A 31 -4.49 10.85 12.08
CA GLY A 31 -5.28 11.08 13.31
C GLY A 31 -6.43 10.10 13.51
N PHE A 32 -6.70 9.20 12.54
CA PHE A 32 -7.70 8.15 12.68
C PHE A 32 -7.29 7.06 13.68
N VAL A 33 -6.01 6.72 13.68
CA VAL A 33 -5.44 5.73 14.57
C VAL A 33 -4.46 6.44 15.48
N LYS A 34 -4.65 6.25 16.78
CA LYS A 34 -3.95 7.01 17.82
C LYS A 34 -2.82 6.22 18.46
N LYS A 35 -2.93 4.88 18.51
CA LYS A 35 -1.89 4.00 19.05
C LYS A 35 -1.61 2.82 18.10
N LEU A 36 -0.46 2.90 17.44
CA LEU A 36 0.07 1.86 16.57
C LEU A 36 1.14 1.06 17.34
N THR A 37 0.98 -0.25 17.41
CA THR A 37 1.97 -1.17 17.98
C THR A 37 2.65 -1.92 16.85
N ILE A 38 3.98 -1.82 16.77
CA ILE A 38 4.79 -2.49 15.74
C ILE A 38 6.05 -3.04 16.40
N ARG A 39 6.30 -4.33 16.22
CA ARG A 39 7.51 -5.00 16.74
C ARG A 39 8.82 -4.47 16.15
N PHE A 40 8.81 -4.11 14.87
CA PHE A 40 9.99 -3.65 14.12
C PHE A 40 9.85 -2.19 13.64
N PRO A 41 9.86 -1.19 14.54
CA PRO A 41 9.63 0.21 14.18
C PRO A 41 10.75 0.80 13.32
N ASN A 42 11.92 0.17 13.22
CA ASN A 42 12.98 0.64 12.33
C ASN A 42 12.71 0.32 10.85
N ILE A 43 11.95 -0.74 10.58
CA ILE A 43 11.64 -1.22 9.23
C ILE A 43 10.28 -0.67 8.79
N LEU A 44 9.29 -0.74 9.68
CA LEU A 44 7.92 -0.32 9.43
C LEU A 44 7.60 0.91 10.30
N LYS A 45 7.90 2.09 9.75
CA LYS A 45 7.60 3.37 10.41
C LYS A 45 6.25 3.92 9.98
N GLU A 46 5.61 4.58 10.91
CA GLU A 46 4.52 5.50 10.63
C GLU A 46 4.95 6.56 9.61
N LEU A 47 4.07 6.84 8.66
CA LEU A 47 4.30 7.76 7.57
C LEU A 47 3.60 9.10 7.85
N LYS A 48 4.34 10.19 7.63
CA LYS A 48 3.78 11.55 7.69
C LYS A 48 2.85 11.78 6.50
N PRO A 49 1.63 12.31 6.69
CA PRO A 49 0.67 12.58 5.61
C PRO A 49 1.25 13.42 4.47
N GLN A 50 2.06 14.43 4.79
CA GLN A 50 2.69 15.34 3.82
C GLN A 50 3.64 14.58 2.88
N LYS A 51 4.39 13.62 3.42
CA LYS A 51 5.30 12.78 2.64
C LYS A 51 4.53 11.84 1.73
N VAL A 52 3.46 11.22 2.26
CA VAL A 52 2.60 10.32 1.48
C VAL A 52 1.93 11.08 0.34
N ALA A 53 1.36 12.25 0.61
CA ALA A 53 0.74 13.10 -0.40
C ALA A 53 1.72 13.50 -1.51
N SER A 54 2.94 13.92 -1.14
CA SER A 54 3.99 14.25 -2.12
C SER A 54 4.35 13.05 -3.00
N LEU A 55 4.49 11.85 -2.42
CA LEU A 55 4.77 10.63 -3.17
C LEU A 55 3.61 10.19 -4.05
N THR A 56 2.36 10.40 -3.62
CA THR A 56 1.16 10.14 -4.43
C THR A 56 1.13 11.04 -5.66
N ILE A 57 1.39 12.35 -5.49
CA ILE A 57 1.45 13.30 -6.60
C ILE A 57 2.59 12.94 -7.57
N ASP A 58 3.75 12.56 -7.04
CA ASP A 58 4.90 12.10 -7.85
C ASP A 58 4.56 10.85 -8.66
N ALA A 59 3.92 9.86 -8.04
CA ALA A 59 3.50 8.63 -8.71
C ALA A 59 2.49 8.88 -9.82
N GLN A 60 1.51 9.76 -9.56
CA GLN A 60 0.49 10.16 -10.53
C GLN A 60 1.11 10.89 -11.72
N ARG A 61 2.03 11.85 -11.47
CA ARG A 61 2.75 12.58 -12.53
C ARG A 61 3.63 11.69 -13.39
N LYS A 62 4.18 10.62 -12.81
CA LYS A 62 5.00 9.62 -13.51
C LYS A 62 4.16 8.55 -14.21
N ASN A 63 2.84 8.60 -14.12
CA ASN A 63 1.93 7.57 -14.64
C ASN A 63 2.29 6.16 -14.14
N LEU A 64 2.67 6.03 -12.86
CA LEU A 64 2.88 4.72 -12.25
C LEU A 64 1.53 4.05 -12.02
N GLU A 65 1.37 2.80 -12.45
CA GLU A 65 0.13 2.04 -12.23
C GLU A 65 -0.05 1.68 -10.76
N GLU A 66 1.05 1.38 -10.07
CA GLU A 66 1.07 1.02 -8.67
C GLU A 66 2.30 1.57 -7.95
N ARG A 67 2.12 1.92 -6.68
CA ARG A 67 3.23 2.30 -5.80
C ARG A 67 2.91 1.97 -4.35
N SER A 68 3.79 1.22 -3.70
CA SER A 68 3.75 1.07 -2.23
C SER A 68 4.55 2.15 -1.52
N ILE A 69 4.11 2.49 -0.32
CA ILE A 69 4.82 3.40 0.57
C ILE A 69 4.87 2.75 1.95
N PRO A 70 6.05 2.35 2.45
CA PRO A 70 7.36 2.36 1.78
C PRO A 70 7.49 1.34 0.62
N SER A 71 8.37 1.65 -0.35
CA SER A 71 8.45 0.96 -1.65
C SER A 71 8.87 -0.51 -1.60
N HIS A 72 9.56 -0.93 -0.54
CA HIS A 72 10.00 -2.31 -0.36
C HIS A 72 8.87 -3.28 0.03
N LEU A 73 7.69 -2.77 0.40
CA LEU A 73 6.58 -3.63 0.83
C LEU A 73 5.88 -4.32 -0.34
N LEU A 74 5.79 -3.67 -1.51
CA LEU A 74 5.15 -4.28 -2.67
C LEU A 74 5.81 -5.60 -3.11
N PRO A 75 7.14 -5.68 -3.34
CA PRO A 75 7.78 -6.95 -3.68
C PRO A 75 7.67 -7.99 -2.56
N MET A 76 7.67 -7.55 -1.29
CA MET A 76 7.45 -8.44 -0.15
C MET A 76 6.04 -9.05 -0.19
N LEU A 77 5.01 -8.25 -0.46
CA LEU A 77 3.63 -8.71 -0.59
C LEU A 77 3.46 -9.68 -1.76
N TYR A 78 4.12 -9.41 -2.90
CA TYR A 78 4.13 -10.36 -4.02
C TYR A 78 4.78 -11.68 -3.65
N LEU A 79 5.89 -11.66 -2.92
CA LEU A 79 6.55 -12.88 -2.45
C LEU A 79 5.65 -13.67 -1.48
N MET A 80 4.95 -12.98 -0.57
CA MET A 80 4.00 -13.61 0.34
C MET A 80 2.86 -14.32 -0.38
N ARG A 81 2.48 -13.87 -1.58
CA ARG A 81 1.40 -14.48 -2.36
C ARG A 81 1.72 -15.92 -2.83
N PHE A 82 2.99 -16.33 -2.81
CA PHE A 82 3.40 -17.71 -3.08
C PHE A 82 3.34 -18.63 -1.86
N LEU A 83 3.16 -18.08 -0.66
CA LEU A 83 3.16 -18.84 0.58
C LEU A 83 1.74 -19.37 0.90
N PRO A 84 1.62 -20.54 1.54
CA PRO A 84 0.33 -21.01 2.05
C PRO A 84 -0.17 -20.12 3.18
N ASN A 85 -1.50 -20.01 3.33
CA ASN A 85 -2.14 -19.15 4.33
C ASN A 85 -1.57 -19.31 5.75
N LYS A 86 -1.21 -20.54 6.16
CA LYS A 86 -0.60 -20.80 7.47
C LYS A 86 0.74 -20.08 7.65
N ALA A 87 1.59 -20.09 6.62
CA ALA A 87 2.88 -19.40 6.66
C ALA A 87 2.68 -17.88 6.70
N ILE A 88 1.69 -17.36 5.96
CA ILE A 88 1.31 -15.96 6.00
C ILE A 88 0.85 -15.55 7.42
N SER A 89 0.01 -16.37 8.08
CA SER A 89 -0.39 -16.14 9.47
C SER A 89 0.82 -16.08 10.41
N CYS A 90 1.76 -17.03 10.32
CA CYS A 90 2.98 -17.00 11.13
C CYS A 90 3.82 -15.74 10.89
N ILE A 91 3.86 -15.22 9.65
CA ILE A 91 4.56 -13.97 9.34
C ILE A 91 3.85 -12.78 9.98
N TYR A 92 2.51 -12.71 9.91
CA TYR A 92 1.76 -11.64 10.56
C TYR A 92 1.94 -11.67 12.08
N ASP A 93 1.86 -12.85 12.70
CA ASP A 93 2.12 -13.05 14.14
C ASP A 93 3.56 -12.66 14.50
N PHE A 94 4.51 -12.86 13.59
CA PHE A 94 5.89 -12.46 13.81
C PHE A 94 6.11 -10.95 13.71
N ILE A 95 5.51 -10.27 12.72
CA ILE A 95 5.65 -8.82 12.53
C ILE A 95 4.89 -8.05 13.63
N ASP A 96 3.81 -8.64 14.15
CA ASP A 96 3.02 -8.15 15.28
C ASP A 96 2.66 -6.66 15.14
N ILE A 97 1.72 -6.40 14.21
CA ILE A 97 1.19 -5.07 13.92
C ILE A 97 -0.22 -5.01 14.49
N GLY A 98 -0.43 -4.10 15.43
CA GLY A 98 -1.72 -3.90 16.08
C GLY A 98 -2.12 -2.43 16.11
N VAL A 99 -3.42 -2.19 15.99
CA VAL A 99 -4.04 -0.90 16.32
C VAL A 99 -4.77 -1.07 17.63
N ASN A 100 -4.36 -0.30 18.64
CA ASN A 100 -5.02 -0.32 19.94
C ASN A 100 -6.02 0.84 20.03
N ALA A 101 -7.13 0.62 20.73
CA ALA A 101 -8.00 1.70 21.15
C ALA A 101 -7.26 2.59 22.17
N ASP A 102 -7.66 3.85 22.23
CA ASP A 102 -7.33 4.68 23.38
C ASP A 102 -8.14 4.19 24.57
N ASP A 103 -7.49 3.99 25.72
CA ASP A 103 -8.16 3.89 27.01
C ASP A 103 -8.76 5.26 27.42
#